data_AF-A0A670HLT1-F1
#
_entry.id   AF-A0A670HLT1-F1
#
_cell.length_a   1.000
_cell.length_b   1.000
_cell.length_c   1.000
_cell.angle_alpha   90.00
_cell.angle_beta   90.00
_cell.angle_gamma   90.00
#
_symmetry.space_group_name_H-M   'P 1'
#
loop_
_entity.id
_entity.type
_entity.pdbx_description
1 polymer ?
#
loop_
_entity_poly.entity_id
_entity_poly.type
_entity_poly.pdbx_seq_one_letter_code
_entity_poly.pdbx_strand_id
1 'polypeptide(L)'
;NSFSYLRPCSPIWDTMSREKIRQHFRRFCYQEAEGPRGAYVRLQELCCQWLKFERHSKEQILELLILEQLLTILPAHIQSWVRECGPETCSQAVALAEDFLLRQEVAQSQESQVRPYGHLFLLFLK
;
A
#
# COMPACT_ATOMS: atom_id res chain seq x y z
N ASN A 1 -26.40 -13.99 9.22
CA ASN A 1 -25.10 -13.33 8.97
C ASN A 1 -24.83 -12.39 10.13
N SER A 2 -23.78 -12.58 10.91
CA SER A 2 -23.46 -11.81 12.13
C SER A 2 -23.20 -10.30 11.93
N PHE A 3 -23.51 -9.79 10.75
CA PHE A 3 -23.27 -8.42 10.29
C PHE A 3 -24.56 -7.65 9.96
N SER A 4 -25.75 -8.28 10.03
CA SER A 4 -27.03 -7.64 9.68
C SER A 4 -27.51 -6.57 10.66
N TYR A 5 -26.83 -6.38 11.78
CA TYR A 5 -27.13 -5.35 12.78
C TYR A 5 -26.17 -4.15 12.71
N LEU A 6 -25.25 -4.16 11.75
CA LEU A 6 -24.31 -3.07 11.62
C LEU A 6 -25.04 -1.84 11.10
N ARG A 7 -24.85 -0.73 11.82
CA ARG A 7 -25.31 0.59 11.38
C ARG A 7 -24.72 0.86 10.00
N PRO A 8 -25.49 1.43 9.05
CA PRO A 8 -24.95 1.86 7.76
C PRO A 8 -23.68 2.69 7.99
N CYS A 9 -22.64 2.46 7.19
CA CYS A 9 -21.35 3.14 7.32
C CYS A 9 -21.57 4.65 7.53
N SER A 10 -21.07 5.19 8.64
CA SER A 10 -21.19 6.62 8.93
C SER A 10 -20.54 7.45 7.81
N PRO A 11 -21.22 8.50 7.29
CA PRO A 11 -20.78 9.27 6.13
C PRO A 11 -19.48 10.09 6.37
N ILE A 12 -18.97 10.15 7.60
CA ILE A 12 -17.76 10.89 7.95
C ILE A 12 -16.52 10.31 7.24
N TRP A 13 -16.51 9.02 6.93
CA TRP A 13 -15.35 8.33 6.35
C TRP A 13 -15.38 8.24 4.82
N ASP A 14 -16.43 8.73 4.16
CA ASP A 14 -16.55 8.72 2.68
C ASP A 14 -15.51 9.62 1.99
N THR A 15 -14.88 10.52 2.73
CA THR A 15 -13.80 11.41 2.24
C THR A 15 -12.40 10.86 2.42
N MET A 16 -12.22 9.76 3.17
CA MET A 16 -10.91 9.19 3.46
C MET A 16 -10.56 8.08 2.47
N SER A 17 -9.32 8.09 1.98
CA SER A 17 -8.84 6.99 1.14
C SER A 17 -8.90 5.67 1.91
N ARG A 18 -9.22 4.59 1.20
CA ARG A 18 -9.31 3.23 1.75
C ARG A 18 -8.08 2.84 2.60
N GLU A 19 -6.89 3.27 2.17
CA GLU A 19 -5.64 3.05 2.91
C GLU A 19 -5.62 3.76 4.26
N LYS A 20 -6.18 4.97 4.37
CA LYS A 20 -6.27 5.67 5.67
C LYS A 20 -7.21 4.95 6.63
N ILE A 21 -8.34 4.43 6.13
CA ILE A 21 -9.29 3.65 6.94
C ILE A 21 -8.63 2.35 7.43
N ARG A 22 -7.90 1.65 6.55
CA ARG A 22 -7.11 0.47 6.93
C ARG A 22 -6.12 0.79 8.04
N GLN A 23 -5.36 1.87 7.89
CA GLN A 23 -4.40 2.29 8.91
C GLN A 23 -5.07 2.58 10.26
N HIS A 24 -6.24 3.23 10.24
CA HIS A 24 -6.99 3.48 11.46
C HIS A 24 -7.50 2.18 12.10
N PHE A 25 -8.01 1.22 11.31
CA PHE A 25 -8.37 -0.11 11.79
C PHE A 25 -7.20 -0.82 12.48
N ARG A 26 -6.00 -0.78 11.89
CA ARG A 26 -4.80 -1.45 12.45
C ARG A 26 -4.21 -0.72 13.66
N ARG A 27 -4.35 0.61 13.74
CA ARG A 27 -3.84 1.44 14.84
C ARG A 27 -4.87 1.69 15.94
N PHE A 28 -6.08 1.16 15.81
CA PHE A 28 -7.14 1.36 16.79
C PHE A 28 -6.71 0.88 18.18
N CYS A 29 -6.77 1.78 19.16
CA CYS A 29 -6.38 1.50 20.54
C CYS A 29 -7.62 1.27 21.41
N TYR A 30 -7.56 0.29 22.31
CA TYR A 30 -8.65 -0.03 23.24
C TYR A 30 -9.10 1.16 24.11
N GLN A 31 -8.18 2.09 24.38
CA GLN A 31 -8.42 3.33 25.13
C GLN A 31 -9.42 4.27 24.45
N GLU A 32 -9.62 4.14 23.14
CA GLU A 32 -10.61 4.90 22.37
C GLU A 32 -12.04 4.36 22.52
N ALA A 33 -12.24 3.29 23.29
CA ALA A 33 -13.53 2.62 23.46
C ALA A 33 -14.07 2.64 24.89
N GLU A 34 -15.40 2.65 25.01
CA GLU A 34 -16.16 2.48 26.25
C GLU A 34 -16.21 1.00 26.69
N GLY A 35 -15.05 0.34 26.76
CA GLY A 35 -14.91 -1.06 27.15
C GLY A 35 -14.89 -2.06 25.98
N PRO A 36 -14.90 -3.38 26.27
CA PRO A 36 -14.58 -4.41 25.27
C PRO A 36 -15.67 -4.57 24.22
N ARG A 37 -16.93 -4.35 24.60
CA ARG A 37 -18.05 -4.35 23.64
C ARG A 37 -17.99 -3.13 22.72
N GLY A 38 -17.65 -1.95 23.26
CA GLY A 38 -17.43 -0.75 22.45
C GLY A 38 -16.27 -0.92 21.48
N ALA A 39 -15.15 -1.48 21.96
CA ALA A 39 -13.98 -1.75 21.13
C ALA A 39 -14.29 -2.71 19.98
N TYR A 40 -15.05 -3.78 20.26
CA TYR A 40 -15.48 -4.73 19.25
C TYR A 40 -16.37 -4.08 18.19
N VAL A 41 -17.40 -3.32 18.60
CA VAL A 41 -18.29 -2.61 17.67
C VAL A 41 -17.50 -1.64 16.80
N ARG A 42 -16.55 -0.90 17.39
CA ARG A 42 -15.75 0.07 16.64
C ARG A 42 -14.81 -0.61 15.64
N LEU A 43 -14.15 -1.71 16.02
CA LEU A 43 -13.35 -2.52 15.11
C LEU A 43 -14.19 -3.10 13.97
N GLN A 44 -15.42 -3.54 14.25
CA GLN A 44 -16.34 -3.98 13.22
C GLN A 44 -16.61 -2.85 12.22
N GLU A 45 -17.03 -1.66 12.67
CA GLU A 45 -17.30 -0.51 11.79
C GLU A 45 -16.10 -0.16 10.90
N LEU A 46 -14.89 -0.17 11.45
CA LEU A 46 -13.67 0.14 10.71
C LEU A 46 -13.32 -0.92 9.68
N CYS A 47 -13.44 -2.21 10.05
CA CYS A 47 -13.26 -3.33 9.13
C CYS A 47 -14.28 -3.27 7.99
N CYS A 48 -15.52 -2.91 8.35
CA CYS A 48 -16.64 -2.77 7.45
C CYS A 48 -16.40 -1.70 6.37
N GLN A 49 -15.90 -0.54 6.78
CA GLN A 49 -15.57 0.56 5.90
C GLN A 49 -14.32 0.30 5.06
N TRP A 50 -13.31 -0.35 5.64
CA TRP A 50 -12.08 -0.70 4.92
C TRP A 50 -12.36 -1.72 3.82
N LEU A 51 -13.01 -2.84 4.17
CA LEU A 51 -13.24 -3.96 3.26
C LEU A 51 -14.52 -3.85 2.46
N LYS A 52 -15.43 -2.91 2.79
CA LYS A 52 -16.75 -2.73 2.14
C LYS A 52 -17.44 -4.07 1.83
N PHE A 53 -17.40 -5.00 2.78
CA PHE A 53 -17.88 -6.39 2.68
C PHE A 53 -19.35 -6.51 2.24
N GLU A 54 -20.17 -5.45 2.37
CA GLU A 54 -21.53 -5.41 1.82
C GLU A 54 -21.56 -5.36 0.28
N ARG A 55 -20.50 -4.84 -0.34
CA ARG A 55 -20.38 -4.61 -1.79
C ARG A 55 -19.32 -5.48 -2.45
N HIS A 56 -18.53 -6.23 -1.67
CA HIS A 56 -17.46 -7.07 -2.15
C HIS A 56 -17.75 -8.56 -1.99
N SER A 57 -17.35 -9.35 -2.99
CA SER A 57 -17.33 -10.81 -2.90
C SER A 57 -16.23 -11.30 -1.94
N LYS A 58 -16.28 -12.59 -1.57
CA LYS A 58 -15.25 -13.20 -0.72
C LYS A 58 -13.86 -13.10 -1.36
N GLU A 59 -13.78 -13.30 -2.67
CA GLU A 59 -12.57 -13.24 -3.46
C GLU A 59 -11.99 -11.83 -3.47
N GLN A 60 -12.84 -10.81 -3.61
CA GLN A 60 -12.42 -9.41 -3.53
C GLN A 60 -11.90 -9.03 -2.14
N ILE A 61 -12.53 -9.55 -1.08
CA ILE A 61 -12.03 -9.36 0.29
C ILE A 61 -10.65 -10.01 0.45
N LEU A 62 -10.46 -11.23 -0.05
CA LEU A 62 -9.16 -11.91 -0.03
C LEU A 62 -8.12 -11.12 -0.83
N GLU A 63 -8.48 -10.59 -1.99
CA GLU A 63 -7.57 -9.75 -2.79
C GLU A 63 -7.11 -8.51 -2.03
N LEU A 64 -7.99 -7.84 -1.27
CA LEU A 64 -7.60 -6.70 -0.42
C LEU A 64 -6.63 -7.11 0.69
N LEU A 65 -6.81 -8.29 1.28
CA LEU A 65 -5.89 -8.83 2.28
C LEU A 65 -4.53 -9.20 1.66
N ILE A 66 -4.53 -9.77 0.47
CA ILE A 66 -3.30 -10.07 -0.28
C ILE A 66 -2.58 -8.77 -0.64
N LEU A 67 -3.30 -7.74 -1.08
CA LEU A 67 -2.75 -6.42 -1.36
C LEU A 67 -2.08 -5.82 -0.11
N GLU A 68 -2.76 -5.87 1.03
CA GLU A 68 -2.16 -5.43 2.31
C GLU A 68 -0.86 -6.19 2.58
N GLN A 69 -0.88 -7.52 2.48
CA GLN A 69 0.30 -8.35 2.73
C GLN A 69 1.43 -8.04 1.74
N LEU A 70 1.12 -7.93 0.45
CA LEU A 70 2.08 -7.58 -0.60
C LEU A 70 2.77 -6.25 -0.28
N LEU A 71 2.00 -5.23 0.07
CA LEU A 71 2.54 -3.92 0.45
C LEU A 71 3.36 -3.94 1.74
N THR A 72 3.28 -4.98 2.58
CA THR A 72 4.10 -5.11 3.80
C THR A 72 5.40 -5.87 3.58
N ILE A 73 5.43 -6.84 2.66
CA ILE A 73 6.62 -7.67 2.40
C ILE A 73 7.60 -7.01 1.43
N LEU A 74 7.17 -5.99 0.69
CA LEU A 74 8.06 -5.25 -0.22
C LEU A 74 9.22 -4.60 0.54
N PRO A 75 10.45 -4.59 -0.03
CA PRO A 75 11.58 -3.82 0.50
C PRO A 75 11.22 -2.34 0.69
N ALA A 76 11.76 -1.70 1.73
CA ALA A 76 11.36 -0.35 2.15
C ALA A 76 11.39 0.71 1.02
N HIS A 77 12.38 0.66 0.14
CA HIS A 77 12.54 1.60 -0.96
C HIS A 77 11.50 1.43 -2.08
N ILE A 78 11.02 0.20 -2.32
CA ILE A 78 9.93 -0.08 -3.26
C ILE A 78 8.59 0.22 -2.59
N GLN A 79 8.45 -0.19 -1.33
CA GLN A 79 7.24 -0.02 -0.55
C GLN A 79 6.82 1.46 -0.44
N SER A 80 7.76 2.38 -0.18
CA SER A 80 7.44 3.81 -0.09
C SER A 80 6.86 4.32 -1.42
N TRP A 81 7.52 4.00 -2.53
CA TRP A 81 7.10 4.45 -3.86
C TRP A 81 5.74 3.87 -4.25
N VAL A 82 5.55 2.56 -4.08
CA VAL A 82 4.28 1.90 -4.39
C VAL A 82 3.14 2.47 -3.53
N ARG A 83 3.39 2.77 -2.24
CA ARG A 83 2.36 3.37 -1.36
C ARG A 83 1.99 4.81 -1.75
N GLU A 84 2.93 5.60 -2.24
CA GLU A 84 2.67 6.96 -2.72
C GLU A 84 1.72 6.96 -3.94
N CYS A 85 1.84 5.96 -4.81
CA CYS A 85 0.93 5.79 -5.95
C CYS A 85 -0.47 5.31 -5.55
N GLY A 86 -0.67 4.81 -4.33
CA GLY A 86 -1.97 4.43 -3.79
C GLY A 86 -2.70 3.31 -4.56
N PRO A 87 -2.08 2.14 -4.80
CA PRO A 87 -2.69 1.05 -5.55
C PRO A 87 -3.96 0.53 -4.89
N GLU A 88 -4.96 0.23 -5.72
CA GLU A 88 -6.26 -0.24 -5.32
C GLU A 88 -6.42 -1.76 -5.45
N THR A 89 -5.54 -2.39 -6.23
CA THR A 89 -5.54 -3.83 -6.55
C THR A 89 -4.14 -4.42 -6.47
N CYS A 90 -4.05 -5.75 -6.30
CA CYS A 90 -2.79 -6.48 -6.31
C CYS A 90 -2.04 -6.26 -7.62
N SER A 91 -2.74 -6.33 -8.76
CA SER A 91 -2.13 -6.14 -10.08
C SER A 91 -1.50 -4.77 -10.25
N GLN A 92 -2.15 -3.71 -9.73
CA GLN A 92 -1.57 -2.37 -9.75
C GLN A 92 -0.31 -2.29 -8.88
N ALA A 93 -0.34 -2.85 -7.67
CA ALA A 93 0.82 -2.85 -6.78
C ALA A 93 2.02 -3.62 -7.37
N VAL A 94 1.78 -4.75 -8.04
CA VAL A 94 2.82 -5.52 -8.73
C VAL A 94 3.39 -4.74 -9.91
N ALA A 95 2.54 -4.21 -10.80
CA ALA A 95 2.99 -3.43 -11.95
C ALA A 95 3.82 -2.20 -11.54
N LEU A 96 3.43 -1.53 -10.45
CA LEU A 96 4.20 -0.44 -9.87
C LEU A 96 5.56 -0.93 -9.34
N ALA A 97 5.59 -2.01 -8.57
CA ALA A 97 6.85 -2.55 -8.06
C ALA A 97 7.81 -2.96 -9.20
N GLU A 98 7.30 -3.58 -10.26
CA GLU A 98 8.08 -3.95 -11.45
C GLU A 98 8.61 -2.72 -12.20
N ASP A 99 7.79 -1.69 -12.43
CA ASP A 99 8.22 -0.44 -13.07
C ASP A 99 9.34 0.25 -12.26
N PHE A 100 9.24 0.25 -10.93
CA PHE A 100 10.28 0.80 -10.06
C PHE A 100 11.61 0.04 -10.21
N LEU A 101 11.56 -1.30 -10.22
CA LEU A 101 12.75 -2.14 -10.39
C LEU A 101 13.41 -1.94 -11.76
N LEU A 102 12.62 -1.89 -12.83
CA LEU A 102 13.12 -1.63 -14.18
C LEU A 102 13.85 -0.28 -14.27
N ARG A 103 13.30 0.77 -13.66
CA ARG A 103 13.95 2.09 -13.61
C ARG A 103 15.28 2.05 -12.86
N GLN A 104 15.36 1.26 -11.79
CA GLN A 104 16.59 1.10 -11.01
C GLN A 104 17.68 0.36 -11.80
N GLU A 105 17.33 -0.69 -12.53
CA GLU A 105 18.26 -1.43 -13.40
C GLU A 105 18.79 -0.57 -14.55
N VAL A 106 17.92 0.24 -15.17
CA VAL A 106 18.32 1.18 -16.23
C VAL A 106 19.27 2.25 -15.69
N ALA A 107 19.01 2.79 -14.48
CA ALA A 107 19.89 3.76 -13.85
C ALA A 107 21.29 3.18 -13.55
N GLN A 108 21.35 1.95 -13.03
CA GLN A 108 22.62 1.26 -12.76
C GLN A 108 23.39 0.92 -14.04
N SER A 109 22.68 0.59 -15.12
CA SER A 109 23.27 0.29 -16.43
C SER A 109 23.81 1.54 -17.13
N GLN A 110 23.20 2.71 -16.91
CA GLN A 110 23.68 3.99 -17.42
C GLN A 110 24.86 4.53 -16.61
N GLU A 111 24.90 4.33 -15.29
CA GLU A 111 26.06 4.70 -14.46
C GLU A 111 27.30 3.85 -14.79
N SER A 112 27.13 2.59 -15.18
CA SER A 112 28.23 1.73 -15.67
C SER A 112 28.79 2.15 -17.05
N GLN A 113 28.14 3.09 -17.73
CA GLN A 113 28.53 3.60 -19.07
C GLN A 113 29.08 5.04 -19.04
N VAL A 114 29.14 5.72 -17.88
CA VAL A 114 29.65 7.10 -17.80
C VAL A 114 31.03 7.17 -17.11
N ARG A 115 32.05 6.90 -17.95
CA ARG A 115 33.42 7.51 -18.04
C ARG A 115 34.60 6.90 -17.24
N PRO A 116 35.87 7.00 -17.73
CA PRO A 116 36.36 7.92 -18.78
C PRO A 116 37.38 7.35 -19.80
N TYR A 117 37.02 7.26 -21.09
CA TYR A 117 38.02 7.39 -22.18
C TYR A 117 38.25 8.87 -22.51
N GLY A 118 38.51 9.67 -21.47
CA GLY A 118 38.81 11.10 -21.58
C GLY A 118 40.21 11.49 -21.09
N HIS A 119 41.01 10.54 -20.61
CA HIS A 119 42.35 10.80 -20.08
C HIS A 119 43.49 10.23 -20.95
N LEU A 120 43.19 9.35 -21.92
CA LEU A 120 44.25 8.78 -22.78
C LEU A 120 44.63 9.66 -23.98
N PHE A 121 43.89 10.73 -24.29
CA PHE A 121 44.20 11.58 -25.45
C PHE A 121 45.17 12.74 -25.15
N LEU A 122 45.53 12.98 -23.88
CA LEU A 122 46.47 14.04 -23.49
C LEU A 122 47.86 13.56 -23.07
N LEU A 123 48.11 12.23 -23.08
CA LEU A 123 49.43 11.67 -22.79
C LEU A 123 50.28 11.36 -24.04
N PHE A 124 49.71 11.51 -25.24
CA PHE A 124 50.43 11.35 -26.52
C PHE A 124 50.82 12.67 -27.19
N LEU A 125 50.61 13.80 -26.51
CA LEU A 125 50.91 15.16 -27.03
C LEU A 125 51.78 15.98 -26.05
N LYS A 126 52.76 15.36 -25.41
CA LYS A 126 53.87 16.07 -24.77
C LYS A 126 55.21 15.45 -25.15
#